data_AF-A0A4Q3U8M2-F1
#
_entry.id   AF-A0A4Q3U8M2-F1
#
_cell.length_a   1.000
_cell.length_b   1.000
_cell.length_c   1.000
_cell.angle_alpha   90.00
_cell.angle_beta   90.00
_cell.angle_gamma   90.00
#
_symmetry.space_group_name_H-M   'P 1'
#
loop_
_entity.id
_entity.type
_entity.pdbx_description
1 polymer ?
#
loop_
_entity_poly.entity_id
_entity_poly.type
_entity_poly.pdbx_seq_one_letter_code
_entity_poly.pdbx_strand_id
1 'polypeptide(L)'
;MRRLASLAALLLVAIAAAAPPDAAKALEDARAKAKREGKNVLVVFHASWCGWCKRFDKMLEDPKLKPAYEKSFVVLHLDVLENGDKKALEIIKGHYATKKEFTTASIKATASYKDDKQSQRVSADIR
;
A
#
# COMPACT_ATOMS: atom_id res chain seq x y z
N MET A 1 23.76 56.51 -18.13
CA MET A 1 22.38 56.01 -18.32
C MET A 1 22.42 54.66 -19.05
N ARG A 2 22.60 53.55 -18.32
CA ARG A 2 22.60 52.19 -18.90
C ARG A 2 21.25 51.55 -18.62
N ARG A 3 20.39 51.44 -19.64
CA ARG A 3 19.12 50.71 -19.56
C ARG A 3 19.44 49.21 -19.55
N LEU A 4 19.52 48.63 -18.37
CA LEU A 4 19.51 47.18 -18.20
C LEU A 4 18.05 46.73 -18.40
N ALA A 5 17.74 46.27 -19.62
CA ALA A 5 16.48 45.61 -19.91
C ALA A 5 16.51 44.22 -19.26
N SER A 6 15.77 44.07 -18.17
CA SER A 6 15.63 42.83 -17.42
C SER A 6 14.93 41.77 -18.25
N LEU A 7 15.69 40.78 -18.73
CA LEU A 7 15.19 39.49 -19.19
C LEU A 7 14.74 38.68 -17.97
N ALA A 8 13.49 38.82 -17.57
CA ALA A 8 12.83 37.90 -16.65
C ALA A 8 11.88 37.01 -17.45
N ALA A 9 12.43 36.00 -18.14
CA ALA A 9 11.64 34.91 -18.69
C ALA A 9 11.15 34.05 -17.51
N LEU A 10 9.92 34.29 -17.09
CA LEU A 10 9.22 33.48 -16.09
C LEU A 10 8.95 32.09 -16.70
N LEU A 11 9.82 31.11 -16.41
CA LEU A 11 9.51 29.71 -16.64
C LEU A 11 8.41 29.28 -15.66
N LEU A 12 7.16 29.22 -16.12
CA LEU A 12 6.12 28.45 -15.44
C LEU A 12 6.44 26.96 -15.59
N VAL A 13 7.10 26.39 -14.59
CA VAL A 13 7.16 24.94 -14.42
C VAL A 13 5.76 24.50 -13.97
N ALA A 14 5.01 23.90 -14.90
CA ALA A 14 3.76 23.23 -14.57
C ALA A 14 4.06 22.01 -13.70
N ILE A 15 3.75 22.10 -12.41
CA ILE A 15 3.78 20.95 -11.50
C ILE A 15 2.55 20.10 -11.84
N ALA A 16 2.74 19.11 -12.71
CA ALA A 16 1.73 18.10 -12.96
C ALA A 16 1.63 17.19 -11.73
N ALA A 17 0.61 17.41 -10.90
CA ALA A 17 0.23 16.45 -9.86
C ALA A 17 -0.31 15.20 -10.55
N ALA A 18 0.49 14.13 -10.59
CA ALA A 18 0.04 12.84 -11.09
C ALA A 18 -1.10 12.35 -10.19
N ALA A 19 -2.31 12.22 -10.75
CA ALA A 19 -3.42 11.61 -10.05
C ALA A 19 -3.06 10.17 -9.66
N PRO A 20 -3.44 9.70 -8.46
CA PRO A 20 -3.17 8.32 -8.06
C PRO A 20 -3.82 7.35 -9.07
N PRO A 21 -3.18 6.20 -9.34
CA PRO A 21 -3.70 5.21 -10.27
C PRO A 21 -5.10 4.77 -9.85
N ASP A 22 -5.96 4.49 -10.83
CA ASP A 22 -7.30 3.95 -10.58
C ASP A 22 -7.17 2.66 -9.77
N ALA A 23 -7.73 2.66 -8.56
CA ALA A 23 -7.58 1.57 -7.59
C ALA A 23 -8.13 0.24 -8.13
N ALA A 24 -9.16 0.26 -8.98
CA ALA A 24 -9.71 -0.94 -9.60
C ALA A 24 -8.74 -1.51 -10.64
N LYS A 25 -8.17 -0.64 -11.48
CA LYS A 25 -7.16 -1.05 -12.47
C LYS A 25 -5.90 -1.60 -11.80
N ALA A 26 -5.44 -0.95 -10.73
CA ALA A 26 -4.28 -1.39 -9.96
C ALA A 26 -4.51 -2.77 -9.32
N LEU A 27 -5.72 -3.03 -8.82
CA LEU A 27 -6.08 -4.35 -8.29
C LEU A 27 -6.10 -5.44 -9.38
N GLU A 28 -6.67 -5.15 -10.55
CA GLU A 28 -6.68 -6.09 -11.67
C GLU A 28 -5.25 -6.42 -12.16
N ASP A 29 -4.38 -5.42 -12.22
CA ASP A 29 -2.97 -5.62 -12.60
C ASP A 29 -2.22 -6.48 -11.56
N ALA A 30 -2.46 -6.23 -10.27
CA ALA A 30 -1.88 -7.02 -9.19
C ALA A 30 -2.39 -8.47 -9.23
N ARG A 31 -3.69 -8.69 -9.46
CA ARG A 31 -4.28 -10.03 -9.64
C ARG A 31 -3.68 -10.76 -10.83
N ALA A 32 -3.53 -10.08 -11.97
CA ALA A 32 -2.91 -10.66 -13.16
C ALA A 32 -1.45 -11.05 -12.89
N LYS A 33 -0.67 -10.20 -12.20
CA LYS A 33 0.71 -10.50 -11.79
C LYS A 33 0.77 -11.69 -10.83
N ALA A 34 -0.05 -11.69 -9.79
CA ALA A 34 -0.11 -12.76 -8.81
C ALA A 34 -0.46 -14.10 -9.45
N LYS A 35 -1.42 -14.13 -10.40
CA LYS A 35 -1.76 -15.32 -11.17
C LYS A 35 -0.58 -15.85 -12.00
N ARG A 36 0.18 -14.97 -12.66
CA ARG A 36 1.37 -15.37 -13.44
C ARG A 36 2.49 -15.92 -12.54
N GLU A 37 2.63 -15.38 -11.33
CA GLU A 37 3.67 -15.77 -10.39
C GLU A 37 3.26 -16.92 -9.44
N GLY A 38 2.01 -17.38 -9.50
CA GLY A 38 1.48 -18.38 -8.56
C GLY A 38 1.40 -17.87 -7.11
N LYS A 39 1.17 -16.57 -6.93
CA LYS A 39 1.14 -15.86 -5.63
C LYS A 39 -0.27 -15.36 -5.32
N ASN A 40 -0.45 -14.91 -4.08
CA ASN A 40 -1.62 -14.15 -3.65
C ASN A 40 -1.38 -12.64 -3.78
N VAL A 41 -2.44 -11.83 -3.72
CA VAL A 41 -2.31 -10.36 -3.62
C VAL A 41 -2.45 -9.95 -2.16
N LEU A 42 -1.47 -9.22 -1.63
CA LEU A 42 -1.56 -8.53 -0.35
C LEU A 42 -1.91 -7.07 -0.61
N VAL A 43 -3.15 -6.69 -0.34
CA VAL A 43 -3.59 -5.29 -0.48
C VAL A 43 -3.34 -4.54 0.82
N VAL A 44 -2.57 -3.47 0.74
CA VAL A 44 -2.25 -2.57 1.85
C VAL A 44 -3.00 -1.26 1.64
N PHE A 45 -4.06 -1.04 2.40
CA PHE A 45 -4.75 0.25 2.41
C PHE A 45 -3.92 1.26 3.18
N HIS A 46 -3.37 2.24 2.47
CA HIS A 46 -2.36 3.17 2.95
C HIS A 46 -2.90 4.61 2.97
N ALA A 47 -2.30 5.48 3.79
CA ALA A 47 -2.49 6.91 3.68
C ALA A 47 -1.18 7.63 4.03
N SER A 48 -0.83 8.67 3.28
CA SER A 48 0.37 9.51 3.42
C SER A 48 0.52 10.11 4.83
N TRP A 49 -0.60 10.39 5.49
CA TRP A 49 -0.65 10.93 6.86
C TRP A 49 -0.66 9.83 7.94
N CYS A 50 -0.84 8.56 7.56
CA CYS A 50 -0.95 7.44 8.50
C CYS A 50 0.43 7.00 9.02
N GLY A 51 0.74 7.36 10.27
CA GLY A 51 2.01 6.98 10.91
C GLY A 51 2.19 5.47 11.11
N TRP A 52 1.10 4.71 11.32
CA TRP A 52 1.14 3.25 11.42
C TRP A 52 1.45 2.58 10.09
N CYS A 53 0.92 3.12 9.00
CA CYS A 53 1.14 2.62 7.65
C CYS A 53 2.64 2.71 7.31
N LYS A 54 3.27 3.85 7.61
CA LYS A 54 4.73 4.03 7.47
C LYS A 54 5.56 3.04 8.30
N ARG A 55 5.09 2.67 9.50
CA ARG A 55 5.77 1.65 10.32
C ARG A 55 5.62 0.25 9.73
N PHE A 56 4.43 -0.07 9.22
CA PHE A 56 4.19 -1.33 8.54
C PHE A 56 5.04 -1.47 7.27
N ASP A 57 5.17 -0.41 6.48
CA ASP A 57 6.02 -0.40 5.29
C ASP A 57 7.49 -0.64 5.65
N LYS A 58 7.99 0.03 6.69
CA LYS A 58 9.35 -0.24 7.21
C LYS A 58 9.52 -1.68 7.68
N MET A 59 8.49 -2.30 8.25
CA MET A 59 8.53 -3.71 8.64
C MET A 59 8.58 -4.61 7.39
N LEU A 60 7.85 -4.30 6.32
CA LEU A 60 7.95 -5.02 5.05
C LEU A 60 9.33 -4.87 4.40
N GLU A 61 10.05 -3.79 4.66
CA GLU A 61 11.43 -3.62 4.21
C GLU A 61 12.46 -4.38 5.05
N ASP A 62 12.08 -4.99 6.18
CA ASP A 62 12.99 -5.77 7.02
C ASP A 62 13.61 -6.92 6.19
N PRO A 63 14.95 -7.01 6.08
CA PRO A 63 15.63 -8.03 5.27
C PRO A 63 15.29 -9.47 5.66
N LYS A 64 14.86 -9.72 6.89
CA LYS A 64 14.44 -11.03 7.38
C LYS A 64 13.00 -11.36 6.97
N LEU A 65 12.13 -10.35 6.89
CA LEU A 65 10.71 -10.52 6.56
C LEU A 65 10.48 -10.48 5.04
N LYS A 66 11.19 -9.61 4.33
CA LYS A 66 10.99 -9.34 2.90
C LYS A 66 10.99 -10.60 2.03
N PRO A 67 11.99 -11.50 2.13
CA PRO A 67 12.00 -12.73 1.33
C PRO A 67 10.83 -13.67 1.67
N ALA A 68 10.37 -13.65 2.93
CA ALA A 68 9.33 -14.55 3.40
C ALA A 68 7.96 -14.21 2.80
N TYR A 69 7.58 -12.93 2.75
CA TYR A 69 6.30 -12.55 2.15
C TYR A 69 6.36 -12.44 0.63
N GLU A 70 7.48 -11.98 0.03
CA GLU A 70 7.59 -11.82 -1.44
C GLU A 70 7.50 -13.15 -2.19
N LYS A 71 7.79 -14.27 -1.51
CA LYS A 71 7.57 -15.62 -2.05
C LYS A 71 6.09 -15.93 -2.25
N SER A 72 5.22 -15.41 -1.39
CA SER A 72 3.80 -15.78 -1.33
C SER A 72 2.87 -14.68 -1.83
N PHE A 73 3.34 -13.43 -1.89
CA PHE A 73 2.49 -12.27 -2.13
C PHE A 73 3.07 -11.30 -3.16
N VAL A 74 2.16 -10.76 -3.98
CA VAL A 74 2.33 -9.49 -4.69
C VAL A 74 1.71 -8.41 -3.83
N VAL A 75 2.51 -7.46 -3.35
CA VAL A 75 2.03 -6.36 -2.50
C VAL A 75 1.50 -5.24 -3.37
N LEU A 76 0.30 -4.76 -3.07
CA LEU A 76 -0.35 -3.63 -3.70
C LEU A 76 -0.73 -2.62 -2.62
N HIS A 77 -0.15 -1.42 -2.68
CA HIS A 77 -0.58 -0.30 -1.86
C HIS A 77 -1.70 0.46 -2.57
N LEU A 78 -2.81 0.67 -1.86
CA LEU A 78 -3.92 1.51 -2.31
C LEU A 78 -4.08 2.67 -1.34
N ASP A 79 -3.83 3.88 -1.81
CA ASP A 79 -4.05 5.07 -1.01
C ASP A 79 -5.56 5.29 -0.79
N VAL A 80 -5.94 5.42 0.48
CA VAL A 80 -7.32 5.64 0.94
C VAL A 80 -7.37 6.94 1.73
N LEU A 81 -8.51 7.63 1.68
CA LEU A 81 -8.75 8.82 2.50
C LEU A 81 -7.73 9.96 2.28
N GLU A 82 -7.03 9.94 1.14
CA GLU A 82 -6.29 11.09 0.63
C GLU A 82 -7.27 12.09 0.03
N ASN A 83 -7.26 13.34 0.52
CA ASN A 83 -8.11 14.43 0.02
C ASN A 83 -9.63 14.12 -0.02
N GLY A 84 -10.10 13.16 0.80
CA GLY A 84 -11.50 12.74 0.83
C GLY A 84 -11.91 11.72 -0.24
N ASP A 85 -10.98 11.17 -1.03
CA ASP A 85 -11.28 10.11 -2.00
C ASP A 85 -11.69 8.81 -1.27
N LYS A 86 -12.81 8.24 -1.73
CA LYS A 86 -13.43 7.02 -1.18
C LYS A 86 -13.40 5.85 -2.15
N LYS A 87 -12.87 5.99 -3.38
CA LYS A 87 -12.90 4.92 -4.39
C LYS A 87 -12.24 3.62 -3.90
N ALA A 88 -11.07 3.72 -3.29
CA ALA A 88 -10.42 2.56 -2.68
C ALA A 88 -11.20 2.00 -1.47
N LEU A 89 -11.99 2.82 -0.76
CA LEU A 89 -12.90 2.34 0.29
C LEU A 89 -14.10 1.56 -0.28
N GLU A 90 -14.58 1.90 -1.48
CA GLU A 90 -15.65 1.13 -2.13
C GLU A 90 -15.17 -0.28 -2.52
N ILE A 91 -13.88 -0.43 -2.88
CA ILE A 91 -13.25 -1.76 -3.05
C ILE A 91 -13.26 -2.54 -1.73
N ILE A 92 -12.92 -1.89 -0.60
CA ILE A 92 -12.97 -2.51 0.73
C ILE A 92 -14.40 -2.95 1.09
N LYS A 93 -15.39 -2.09 0.83
CA LYS A 93 -16.80 -2.39 1.12
C LYS A 93 -17.30 -3.56 0.27
N GLY A 94 -17.00 -3.56 -1.03
CA GLY A 94 -17.31 -4.68 -1.92
C GLY A 94 -16.64 -5.98 -1.47
N HIS A 95 -15.38 -5.90 -1.04
CA HIS A 95 -14.62 -7.04 -0.53
C HIS A 95 -15.31 -7.73 0.65
N TYR A 96 -15.74 -6.99 1.67
CA TYR A 96 -16.45 -7.58 2.82
C TYR A 96 -17.90 -7.99 2.51
N ALA A 97 -18.51 -7.44 1.46
CA ALA A 97 -19.87 -7.79 1.04
C ALA A 97 -19.92 -9.10 0.24
N THR A 98 -18.84 -9.47 -0.46
CA THR A 98 -18.86 -10.55 -1.46
C THR A 98 -17.83 -11.65 -1.16
N LYS A 99 -18.18 -12.55 -0.22
CA LYS A 99 -17.36 -13.72 0.19
C LYS A 99 -17.00 -14.71 -0.94
N LYS A 100 -17.58 -14.57 -2.14
CA LYS A 100 -17.36 -15.48 -3.27
C LYS A 100 -16.09 -15.16 -4.09
N GLU A 101 -15.61 -13.91 -4.03
CA GLU A 101 -14.51 -13.46 -4.90
C GLU A 101 -13.12 -13.71 -4.32
N PHE A 102 -13.03 -14.06 -3.04
CA PHE A 102 -11.79 -14.36 -2.36
C PHE A 102 -11.95 -15.63 -1.52
N THR A 103 -11.15 -16.64 -1.81
CA THR A 103 -10.95 -17.75 -0.88
C THR A 103 -10.09 -17.20 0.23
N THR A 104 -10.69 -16.72 1.32
CA THR A 104 -9.83 -16.27 2.41
C THR A 104 -9.13 -17.47 3.02
N ALA A 105 -7.81 -17.48 2.90
CA ALA A 105 -7.02 -18.40 3.67
C ALA A 105 -7.14 -17.96 5.14
N SER A 106 -7.71 -18.82 5.98
CA SER A 106 -7.64 -18.63 7.43
C SER A 106 -6.21 -18.86 7.87
N ILE A 107 -5.44 -17.78 7.96
CA ILE A 107 -4.04 -17.83 8.38
C ILE A 107 -3.96 -17.24 9.77
N LYS A 108 -3.83 -18.14 10.76
CA LYS A 108 -3.48 -17.76 12.13
C LYS A 108 -1.96 -17.77 12.26
N ALA A 109 -1.34 -16.60 12.23
CA ALA A 109 0.07 -16.44 12.55
C ALA A 109 0.21 -15.95 13.99
N THR A 110 1.11 -16.54 14.77
CA THR A 110 1.45 -16.04 16.11
C THR A 110 2.94 -15.78 16.18
N ALA A 111 3.30 -14.53 16.41
CA ALA A 111 4.67 -14.12 16.67
C ALA A 111 4.83 -13.83 18.17
N SER A 112 5.93 -14.30 18.75
CA SER A 112 6.33 -13.92 20.11
C SER A 112 7.60 -13.08 20.01
N TYR A 113 7.56 -11.87 20.56
CA TYR A 113 8.69 -10.95 20.65
C TYR A 113 9.06 -10.77 22.12
N LYS A 114 10.36 -10.84 22.44
CA LYS A 114 10.86 -10.59 23.79
C LYS A 114 12.20 -9.86 23.71
N ASP A 115 12.30 -8.75 24.44
CA ASP A 115 13.52 -8.00 24.70
C ASP A 115 13.64 -7.70 26.22
N ASP A 116 14.67 -6.96 26.61
CA ASP A 116 14.98 -6.63 28.02
C ASP A 116 13.90 -5.77 28.70
N LYS A 117 13.00 -5.16 27.92
CA LYS A 117 12.00 -4.18 28.34
C LYS A 117 10.58 -4.69 28.17
N GLN A 118 10.33 -5.65 27.29
CA GLN A 118 8.99 -6.16 27.00
C GLN A 118 8.98 -7.58 26.43
N SER A 119 7.91 -8.29 26.75
CA SER A 119 7.54 -9.54 26.08
C SER A 119 6.13 -9.38 25.54
N GLN A 120 5.96 -9.57 24.24
CA GLN A 120 4.68 -9.48 23.56
C GLN A 120 4.42 -10.72 22.72
N ARG A 121 3.19 -11.24 22.76
CA ARG A 121 2.72 -12.27 21.84
C ARG A 121 1.62 -11.67 20.99
N VAL A 122 1.87 -11.59 19.70
CA VAL A 122 0.95 -11.00 18.72
C VAL A 122 0.44 -12.12 17.84
N SER A 123 -0.88 -12.33 17.86
CA SER A 123 -1.55 -13.22 16.92
C SER A 123 -2.26 -12.37 15.86
N ALA A 124 -1.95 -12.62 14.59
CA ALA A 124 -2.68 -12.10 13.46
C ALA A 124 -3.57 -13.22 12.90
N ASP A 125 -4.87 -12.96 12.82
CA ASP A 125 -5.85 -13.82 12.16
C ASP A 125 -6.29 -13.11 10.89
N ILE A 126 -5.88 -13.63 9.73
CA ILE A 126 -6.34 -13.16 8.43
C ILE A 126 -7.55 -14.04 8.05
N ARG A 127 -8.73 -13.41 7.93
CA ARG A 127 -10.03 -14.04 7.60
C ARG A 127 -10.69 -13.38 6.41
#